data_AF-A0A9E2VMU1-F1
#
_entry.id   AF-A0A9E2VMU1-F1
#
_cell.length_a   1.000
_cell.length_b   1.000
_cell.length_c   1.000
_cell.angle_alpha   90.00
_cell.angle_beta   90.00
_cell.angle_gamma   90.00
#
_symmetry.space_group_name_H-M   'P 1'
#
loop_
_entity.id
_entity.type
_entity.pdbx_description
1 polymer ?
#
loop_
_entity_poly.entity_id
_entity_poly.type
_entity_poly.pdbx_seq_one_letter_code
_entity_poly.pdbx_strand_id
1 'polypeptide(L)'
;WIVDIAFGGEGVARVADFVVFVPFVALGEEIELEITELKKRFARARLVRVLHASSERVTPACRYFGACGGCQYQHLAYGTQLALKHRQIIELFRRIGGFDEARIDPVIASPRPYGYRNRIMVRSQWDKFKQGLNIGFLRFDNRLVVDLEECAIAEPVLNDQLREVRAHPPPKGGIKVTLRVAPDGWAVPRDSFFQNNFHLLPELVRTVRERTQAGGARFLLDAYCGVGFFSLELGDLVEEFLGLELDRLAVEAAHKNAANRGRPNGRFLAGPVEASLPAAFVRFPADATLVMLDPPRTGCSRVILERLREFQPRQILYVSCHPATLARDVCALCADRRYELARVTPLDMFPQTQHIECIADLRWSGAPATGPAPSAEDSLANRPAD
;
A
#
# COMPACT_ATOMS: atom_id res chain seq x y z
N TRP A 1 -10.43 26.37 -11.87
CA TRP A 1 -10.73 25.02 -12.37
C TRP A 1 -9.68 24.03 -11.90
N ILE A 2 -10.11 22.86 -11.44
CA ILE A 2 -9.24 21.71 -11.16
C ILE A 2 -9.02 20.94 -12.46
N VAL A 3 -7.75 20.79 -12.86
CA VAL A 3 -7.35 20.23 -14.16
C VAL A 3 -6.70 18.84 -14.04
N ASP A 4 -6.28 18.45 -12.84
CA ASP A 4 -5.73 17.11 -12.57
C ASP A 4 -5.86 16.77 -11.07
N ILE A 5 -5.61 15.52 -10.71
CA ILE A 5 -5.45 15.05 -9.33
C ILE A 5 -4.07 14.40 -9.20
N ALA A 6 -3.19 15.02 -8.41
CA ALA A 6 -1.84 14.55 -8.17
C ALA A 6 -1.83 13.23 -7.38
N PHE A 7 -0.76 12.45 -7.53
CA PHE A 7 -0.47 11.35 -6.60
C PHE A 7 -0.35 11.93 -5.18
N GLY A 8 -1.21 11.46 -4.26
CA GLY A 8 -1.48 12.22 -3.03
C GLY A 8 -2.97 12.45 -2.78
N GLY A 9 -3.74 12.52 -3.87
CA GLY A 9 -5.16 12.85 -3.85
C GLY A 9 -5.47 14.35 -3.79
N GLU A 10 -4.46 15.21 -3.88
CA GLU A 10 -4.64 16.66 -4.01
C GLU A 10 -5.00 17.02 -5.45
N GLY A 11 -6.04 17.83 -5.63
CA GLY A 11 -6.35 18.42 -6.92
C GLY A 11 -5.34 19.49 -7.31
N VAL A 12 -5.18 19.64 -8.61
CA VAL A 12 -4.22 20.56 -9.23
C VAL A 12 -5.01 21.63 -9.97
N ALA A 13 -4.90 22.88 -9.54
CA ALA A 13 -5.33 24.04 -10.30
C ALA A 13 -4.13 24.72 -10.95
N ARG A 14 -4.34 25.31 -12.13
CA ARG A 14 -3.32 26.12 -12.82
C ARG A 14 -3.81 27.55 -12.96
N VAL A 15 -2.96 28.50 -12.56
CA VAL A 15 -3.17 29.93 -12.75
C VAL A 15 -1.94 30.44 -13.50
N ALA A 16 -2.07 30.62 -14.82
CA ALA A 16 -0.92 30.75 -15.73
C ALA A 16 0.11 29.62 -15.51
N ASP A 17 1.37 29.94 -15.28
CA ASP A 17 2.44 28.96 -15.03
C ASP A 17 2.51 28.45 -13.59
N PHE A 18 1.58 28.89 -12.73
CA PHE A 18 1.61 28.63 -11.31
C PHE A 18 0.68 27.47 -10.93
N VAL A 19 1.23 26.48 -10.21
CA VAL A 19 0.51 25.28 -9.77
C VAL A 19 0.00 25.46 -8.35
N VAL A 20 -1.28 25.16 -8.12
CA VAL A 20 -1.90 25.21 -6.78
C VAL A 20 -2.46 23.84 -6.43
N PHE A 21 -1.99 23.26 -5.33
CA PHE A 21 -2.50 22.01 -4.78
C PHE A 21 -3.63 22.28 -3.80
N VAL A 22 -4.75 21.57 -3.97
CA VAL A 22 -5.96 21.74 -3.15
C VAL A 22 -6.50 20.37 -2.76
N PRO A 23 -6.62 20.02 -1.47
CA PRO A 23 -7.21 18.75 -1.06
C PRO A 23 -8.74 18.79 -1.17
N PHE A 24 -9.37 17.60 -1.22
CA PHE A 24 -10.83 17.41 -1.15
C PHE A 24 -11.64 18.01 -2.32
N VAL A 25 -11.01 18.09 -3.48
CA VAL A 25 -11.61 18.57 -4.74
C VAL A 25 -11.68 17.44 -5.77
N ALA A 26 -12.53 17.59 -6.78
CA ALA A 26 -12.68 16.65 -7.88
C ALA A 26 -12.19 17.25 -9.20
N LEU A 27 -11.89 16.39 -10.17
CA LEU A 27 -11.50 16.82 -11.51
C LEU A 27 -12.67 17.56 -12.19
N GLY A 28 -12.35 18.66 -12.87
CA GLY A 28 -13.33 19.48 -13.60
C GLY A 28 -14.08 20.50 -12.75
N GLU A 29 -13.77 20.62 -11.45
CA GLU A 29 -14.47 21.56 -10.58
C GLU A 29 -14.02 23.00 -10.72
N GLU A 30 -14.98 23.91 -10.64
CA GLU A 30 -14.72 25.30 -10.33
C GLU A 30 -14.86 25.53 -8.83
N ILE A 31 -13.84 26.11 -8.21
CA ILE A 31 -13.74 26.26 -6.76
C ILE A 31 -13.28 27.66 -6.38
N GLU A 32 -13.70 28.07 -5.18
CA GLU A 32 -13.07 29.14 -4.43
C GLU A 32 -12.09 28.52 -3.43
N LEU A 33 -10.87 29.07 -3.35
CA LEU A 33 -9.79 28.56 -2.52
C LEU A 33 -9.10 29.69 -1.75
N GLU A 34 -8.41 29.32 -0.67
CA GLU A 34 -7.55 30.23 0.08
C GLU A 34 -6.13 29.63 0.16
N ILE A 35 -5.14 30.42 -0.26
CA ILE A 35 -3.73 30.01 -0.21
C ILE A 35 -3.29 29.89 1.25
N THR A 36 -2.79 28.70 1.62
CA THR A 36 -2.29 28.40 2.97
C THR A 36 -0.76 28.35 3.02
N GLU A 37 -0.11 28.10 1.88
CA GLU A 37 1.34 28.07 1.76
C GLU A 37 1.77 28.52 0.37
N LEU A 38 2.73 29.44 0.28
CA LEU A 38 3.31 29.90 -0.98
C LEU A 38 4.77 29.45 -1.09
N LYS A 39 5.13 28.81 -2.21
CA LYS A 39 6.51 28.43 -2.58
C LYS A 39 6.89 29.07 -3.91
N LYS A 40 8.17 28.94 -4.27
CA LYS A 40 8.74 29.53 -5.50
C LYS A 40 8.02 29.11 -6.80
N ARG A 41 7.53 27.87 -6.88
CA ARG A 41 6.94 27.29 -8.11
C ARG A 41 5.52 26.75 -7.93
N PHE A 42 5.00 26.75 -6.71
CA PHE A 42 3.67 26.24 -6.42
C PHE A 42 3.12 26.84 -5.12
N ALA A 43 1.80 26.74 -4.92
CA ALA A 43 1.16 26.97 -3.64
C ALA A 43 0.38 25.74 -3.18
N ARG A 44 0.09 25.71 -1.89
CA ARG A 44 -1.00 24.91 -1.32
C ARG A 44 -2.12 25.82 -0.91
N ALA A 45 -3.34 25.34 -1.08
CA ALA A 45 -4.53 26.06 -0.69
C ALA A 45 -5.51 25.11 0.01
N ARG A 46 -6.45 25.69 0.75
CA ARG A 46 -7.62 24.98 1.27
C ARG A 46 -8.84 25.33 0.42
N LEU A 47 -9.73 24.36 0.24
CA LEU A 47 -11.03 24.57 -0.37
C LEU A 47 -11.88 25.49 0.54
N VAL A 48 -12.42 26.57 -0.03
CA VAL A 48 -13.39 27.45 0.64
C VAL A 48 -14.80 27.00 0.30
N ARG A 49 -15.13 26.91 -1.00
CA ARG A 49 -16.38 26.32 -1.50
C ARG A 49 -16.24 25.84 -2.94
N VAL A 50 -17.08 24.90 -3.32
CA VAL A 50 -17.24 24.46 -4.72
C VAL A 50 -18.29 25.35 -5.39
N LEU A 51 -17.92 26.00 -6.48
CA LEU A 51 -18.80 26.87 -7.26
C LEU A 51 -19.56 26.05 -8.32
N HIS A 52 -18.86 25.17 -9.02
CA HIS A 52 -19.44 24.20 -9.94
C HIS A 52 -18.86 22.81 -9.63
N ALA A 53 -19.74 21.92 -9.16
CA ALA A 53 -19.37 20.57 -8.76
C ALA A 53 -19.22 19.65 -9.97
N SER A 54 -18.27 18.71 -9.86
CA SER A 54 -18.12 17.62 -10.83
C SER A 54 -19.31 16.67 -10.75
N SER A 55 -19.69 16.05 -11.87
CA SER A 55 -20.71 14.98 -11.90
C SER A 55 -20.31 13.78 -11.04
N GLU A 56 -19.00 13.60 -10.83
CA GLU A 56 -18.42 12.51 -10.05
C GLU A 56 -18.36 12.82 -8.54
N ARG A 57 -18.72 14.05 -8.13
CA ARG A 57 -18.73 14.42 -6.71
C ARG A 57 -19.94 13.79 -6.02
N VAL A 58 -19.70 13.15 -4.88
CA VAL A 58 -20.75 12.62 -4.00
C VAL A 58 -20.65 13.25 -2.61
N THR A 59 -21.74 13.17 -1.84
CA THR A 59 -21.73 13.56 -0.43
C THR A 59 -20.96 12.50 0.38
N PRO A 60 -19.90 12.88 1.11
CA PRO A 60 -19.18 11.97 1.98
C PRO A 60 -20.08 11.32 3.03
N ALA A 61 -19.98 10.00 3.21
CA ALA A 61 -20.71 9.28 4.26
C ALA A 61 -20.25 9.66 5.68
N CYS A 62 -18.99 10.06 5.84
CA CYS A 62 -18.42 10.45 7.13
C CYS A 62 -18.52 11.97 7.35
N ARG A 63 -19.21 12.38 8.41
CA ARG A 63 -19.32 13.80 8.80
C ARG A 63 -17.99 14.48 9.17
N TYR A 64 -16.95 13.68 9.46
CA TYR A 64 -15.61 14.18 9.78
C TYR A 64 -14.70 14.32 8.55
N PHE A 65 -15.19 13.94 7.35
CA PHE A 65 -14.43 14.07 6.12
C PHE A 65 -14.03 15.53 5.85
N GLY A 66 -12.83 15.74 5.31
CA GLY A 66 -12.25 17.09 5.12
C GLY A 66 -11.50 17.63 6.35
N ALA A 67 -11.82 17.16 7.56
CA ALA A 67 -11.06 17.46 8.78
C ALA A 67 -10.15 16.30 9.19
N CYS A 68 -10.70 15.08 9.24
CA CYS A 68 -9.98 13.86 9.59
C CYS A 68 -8.98 13.47 8.50
N GLY A 69 -7.75 13.12 8.88
CA GLY A 69 -6.70 12.69 7.94
C GLY A 69 -6.83 11.25 7.43
N GLY A 70 -7.88 10.53 7.83
CA GLY A 70 -8.05 9.10 7.52
C GLY A 70 -8.48 8.80 6.09
N CYS A 71 -9.18 9.72 5.41
CA CYS A 71 -9.73 9.51 4.07
C CYS A 71 -9.48 10.72 3.18
N GLN A 72 -9.27 10.48 1.88
CA GLN A 72 -8.98 11.52 0.89
C GLN A 72 -10.06 11.60 -0.19
N TYR A 73 -10.85 10.54 -0.40
CA TYR A 73 -11.70 10.40 -1.59
C TYR A 73 -13.19 10.19 -1.33
N GLN A 74 -13.69 10.35 -0.09
CA GLN A 74 -15.13 10.13 0.17
C GLN A 74 -16.06 11.08 -0.59
N HIS A 75 -15.54 12.19 -1.11
CA HIS A 75 -16.27 13.11 -1.96
C HIS A 75 -16.32 12.69 -3.44
N LEU A 76 -15.73 11.56 -3.80
CA LEU A 76 -15.71 11.02 -5.17
C LEU A 76 -16.53 9.73 -5.23
N ALA A 77 -17.34 9.58 -6.27
CA ALA A 77 -18.01 8.31 -6.56
C ALA A 77 -16.97 7.17 -6.64
N TYR A 78 -17.32 5.99 -6.16
CA TYR A 78 -16.35 4.91 -5.96
C TYR A 78 -15.68 4.46 -7.26
N GLY A 79 -16.44 4.40 -8.38
CA GLY A 79 -15.88 4.13 -9.70
C GLY A 79 -14.80 5.13 -10.13
N THR A 80 -15.00 6.41 -9.80
CA THR A 80 -14.02 7.49 -10.04
C THR A 80 -12.76 7.28 -9.19
N GLN A 81 -12.88 6.79 -7.95
CA GLN A 81 -11.73 6.46 -7.11
C GLN A 81 -10.87 5.36 -7.74
N LEU A 82 -11.50 4.29 -8.24
CA LEU A 82 -10.83 3.18 -8.90
C LEU A 82 -10.13 3.64 -10.18
N ALA A 83 -10.83 4.41 -11.03
CA ALA A 83 -10.26 4.97 -12.26
C ALA A 83 -9.05 5.88 -11.96
N LEU A 84 -9.15 6.73 -10.94
CA LEU A 84 -8.06 7.60 -10.51
C LEU A 84 -6.84 6.78 -10.05
N LYS A 85 -7.04 5.78 -9.18
CA LYS A 85 -5.97 4.90 -8.70
C LYS A 85 -5.31 4.13 -9.85
N HIS A 86 -6.10 3.60 -10.77
CA HIS A 86 -5.61 2.88 -11.94
C HIS A 86 -4.69 3.77 -12.80
N ARG A 87 -5.18 4.97 -13.16
CA ARG A 87 -4.41 5.97 -13.92
C ARG A 87 -3.10 6.32 -13.23
N GLN A 88 -3.11 6.54 -11.91
CA GLN A 88 -1.91 6.87 -11.15
C GLN A 88 -0.87 5.73 -11.19
N ILE A 89 -1.30 4.46 -11.13
CA ILE A 89 -0.39 3.33 -11.24
C ILE A 89 0.23 3.26 -12.64
N ILE A 90 -0.59 3.37 -13.69
CA ILE A 90 -0.10 3.41 -15.08
C ILE A 90 0.94 4.51 -15.26
N GLU A 91 0.64 5.72 -14.79
CA GLU A 91 1.58 6.84 -14.89
C GLU A 91 2.89 6.61 -14.12
N LEU A 92 2.81 6.03 -12.92
CA LEU A 92 4.00 5.73 -12.10
C LEU A 92 4.87 4.67 -12.77
N PHE A 93 4.30 3.56 -13.22
CA PHE A 93 5.06 2.47 -13.86
C PHE A 93 5.63 2.91 -15.21
N ARG A 94 4.91 3.73 -15.98
CA ARG A 94 5.42 4.31 -17.22
C ARG A 94 6.56 5.28 -16.97
N ARG A 95 6.40 6.23 -16.04
CA ARG A 95 7.39 7.30 -15.80
C ARG A 95 8.64 6.81 -15.06
N ILE A 96 8.48 5.94 -14.06
CA ILE A 96 9.58 5.48 -13.22
C ILE A 96 10.27 4.28 -13.85
N GLY A 97 9.49 3.33 -14.38
CA GLY A 97 10.00 2.03 -14.84
C GLY A 97 10.02 1.84 -16.34
N GLY A 98 9.47 2.77 -17.14
CA GLY A 98 9.38 2.62 -18.60
C GLY A 98 8.50 1.46 -19.05
N PHE A 99 7.61 0.96 -18.17
CA PHE A 99 6.77 -0.19 -18.47
C PHE A 99 5.54 0.19 -19.28
N ASP A 100 5.11 -0.74 -20.14
CA ASP A 100 3.89 -0.63 -20.93
C ASP A 100 2.65 -0.72 -20.03
N GLU A 101 1.65 0.13 -20.28
CA GLU A 101 0.37 0.13 -19.57
C GLU A 101 -0.36 -1.21 -19.69
N ALA A 102 -0.14 -1.94 -20.79
CA ALA A 102 -0.71 -3.26 -21.03
C ALA A 102 -0.28 -4.28 -19.96
N ARG A 103 0.76 -4.01 -19.16
CA ARG A 103 1.20 -4.86 -18.03
C ARG A 103 0.42 -4.60 -16.74
N ILE A 104 -0.37 -3.54 -16.67
CA ILE A 104 -1.15 -3.17 -15.50
C ILE A 104 -2.59 -3.68 -15.68
N ASP A 105 -3.02 -4.57 -14.80
CA ASP A 105 -4.39 -5.06 -14.80
C ASP A 105 -5.35 -4.00 -14.22
N PRO A 106 -6.65 -4.06 -14.56
CA PRO A 106 -7.66 -3.25 -13.89
C PRO A 106 -7.64 -3.41 -12.37
N VAL A 107 -7.95 -2.33 -11.65
CA VAL A 107 -8.00 -2.35 -10.18
C VAL A 107 -9.11 -3.28 -9.70
N ILE A 108 -8.76 -4.27 -8.88
CA ILE A 108 -9.73 -5.11 -8.19
C ILE A 108 -10.38 -4.29 -7.07
N ALA A 109 -11.68 -4.04 -7.20
CA ALA A 109 -12.45 -3.24 -6.26
C ALA A 109 -12.68 -3.99 -4.94
N SER A 110 -12.63 -3.28 -3.81
CA SER A 110 -13.20 -3.80 -2.55
C SER A 110 -14.70 -4.06 -2.70
N PRO A 111 -15.22 -5.24 -2.30
CA PRO A 111 -16.65 -5.51 -2.21
C PRO A 111 -17.38 -4.55 -1.28
N ARG A 112 -16.68 -4.03 -0.27
CA ARG A 112 -17.19 -3.09 0.73
C ARG A 112 -16.31 -1.84 0.77
N PRO A 113 -16.76 -0.72 0.19
CA PRO A 113 -16.00 0.53 0.22
C PRO A 113 -16.07 1.27 1.57
N TYR A 114 -16.92 0.80 2.50
CA TYR A 114 -17.09 1.28 3.86
C TYR A 114 -17.16 0.08 4.83
N GLY A 115 -16.98 0.33 6.13
CA GLY A 115 -17.06 -0.71 7.15
C GLY A 115 -16.05 -1.87 7.00
N TYR A 116 -14.96 -1.68 6.27
CA TYR A 116 -14.02 -2.76 5.91
C TYR A 116 -12.79 -2.82 6.82
N ARG A 117 -12.45 -1.70 7.45
CA ARG A 117 -11.16 -1.52 8.13
C ARG A 117 -11.20 -2.22 9.48
N ASN A 118 -10.40 -3.28 9.60
CA ASN A 118 -10.35 -4.15 10.79
C ASN A 118 -9.32 -3.71 11.85
N ARG A 119 -8.55 -2.64 11.60
CA ARG A 119 -7.61 -2.07 12.57
C ARG A 119 -7.55 -0.55 12.47
N ILE A 120 -7.71 0.12 13.61
CA ILE A 120 -7.57 1.58 13.73
C ILE A 120 -6.70 1.94 14.94
N MET A 121 -5.99 3.06 14.84
CA MET A 121 -5.17 3.59 15.94
C MET A 121 -5.76 4.93 16.37
N VAL A 122 -6.45 4.90 17.51
CA VAL A 122 -7.07 6.07 18.13
C VAL A 122 -6.02 6.83 18.93
N ARG A 123 -6.06 8.16 18.87
CA ARG A 123 -5.17 9.07 19.59
C ARG A 123 -5.98 9.90 20.59
N SER A 124 -5.42 10.11 21.78
CA SER A 124 -5.91 11.10 22.74
C SER A 124 -5.12 12.40 22.63
N GLN A 125 -5.78 13.54 22.77
CA GLN A 125 -5.15 14.86 22.87
C GLN A 125 -5.91 15.71 23.88
N TRP A 126 -5.21 16.38 24.79
CA TRP A 126 -5.83 17.31 25.72
C TRP A 126 -6.26 18.60 25.02
N ASP A 127 -7.51 18.98 25.20
CA ASP A 127 -8.09 20.22 24.72
C ASP A 127 -8.32 21.16 25.91
N LYS A 128 -7.60 22.28 25.93
CA LYS A 128 -7.67 23.28 27.00
C LYS A 128 -8.98 24.06 27.00
N PHE A 129 -9.67 24.19 25.86
CA PHE A 129 -10.92 24.93 25.79
C PHE A 129 -12.09 24.06 26.23
N LYS A 130 -12.12 22.81 25.78
CA LYS A 130 -13.11 21.81 26.22
C LYS A 130 -12.89 21.33 27.66
N GLN A 131 -11.69 21.54 28.22
CA GLN A 131 -11.25 20.96 29.49
C GLN A 131 -11.43 19.43 29.49
N GLY A 132 -11.01 18.78 28.40
CA GLY A 132 -11.20 17.35 28.20
C GLY A 132 -10.35 16.77 27.08
N LEU A 133 -10.44 15.45 26.88
CA LEU A 133 -9.72 14.78 25.79
C LEU A 133 -10.52 14.80 24.50
N ASN A 134 -9.83 15.12 23.41
CA ASN A 134 -10.21 14.76 22.06
C ASN A 134 -9.72 13.32 21.81
N ILE A 135 -10.63 12.46 21.36
CA ILE A 135 -10.36 11.04 21.11
C ILE A 135 -10.74 10.74 19.67
N GLY A 136 -9.76 10.37 18.86
CA GLY A 136 -10.00 10.09 17.46
C GLY A 136 -8.73 10.01 16.63
N PHE A 137 -8.75 10.61 15.45
CA PHE A 137 -7.65 10.52 14.49
C PHE A 137 -6.99 11.87 14.29
N LEU A 138 -5.75 11.83 13.80
CA LEU A 138 -5.02 13.04 13.46
C LEU A 138 -5.76 13.75 12.30
N ARG A 139 -5.86 15.07 12.38
CA ARG A 139 -6.36 15.93 11.29
C ARG A 139 -5.51 15.76 10.05
N PHE A 140 -6.07 16.10 8.89
CA PHE A 140 -5.35 16.05 7.61
C PHE A 140 -4.10 16.96 7.59
N ASP A 141 -4.12 18.05 8.37
CA ASP A 141 -2.99 18.98 8.54
C ASP A 141 -1.90 18.46 9.51
N ASN A 142 -2.08 17.27 10.07
CA ASN A 142 -1.19 16.59 11.01
C ASN A 142 -0.93 17.33 12.35
N ARG A 143 -1.76 18.30 12.74
CA ARG A 143 -1.52 19.12 13.95
C ARG A 143 -2.33 18.71 15.17
N LEU A 144 -3.63 18.50 15.01
CA LEU A 144 -4.54 18.22 16.12
C LEU A 144 -5.30 16.90 15.91
N VAL A 145 -5.92 16.39 16.97
CA VAL A 145 -6.82 15.24 16.90
C VAL A 145 -8.24 15.72 16.62
N VAL A 146 -8.88 15.13 15.62
CA VAL A 146 -10.33 15.24 15.42
C VAL A 146 -11.01 14.36 16.45
N ASP A 147 -11.80 14.98 17.33
CA ASP A 147 -12.65 14.25 18.27
C ASP A 147 -13.78 13.56 17.49
N LEU A 148 -13.77 12.22 17.44
CA LEU A 148 -14.72 11.45 16.63
C LEU A 148 -15.42 10.36 17.44
N GLU A 149 -16.70 10.21 17.17
CA GLU A 149 -17.59 9.21 17.78
C GLU A 149 -17.60 7.90 17.01
N GLU A 150 -17.37 7.96 15.69
CA GLU A 150 -17.44 6.82 14.79
C GLU A 150 -16.56 7.05 13.54
N CYS A 151 -16.25 5.97 12.85
CA CYS A 151 -15.52 5.95 11.60
C CYS A 151 -16.26 5.10 10.57
N ALA A 152 -16.76 5.74 9.50
CA ALA A 152 -17.57 5.08 8.47
C ALA A 152 -16.81 3.96 7.71
N ILE A 153 -15.49 4.01 7.65
CA ILE A 153 -14.68 2.96 6.99
C ILE A 153 -14.26 1.84 7.94
N ALA A 154 -14.41 2.01 9.26
CA ALA A 154 -14.08 1.00 10.26
C ALA A 154 -15.21 -0.03 10.41
N GLU A 155 -14.84 -1.29 10.63
CA GLU A 155 -15.80 -2.35 10.98
C GLU A 155 -16.68 -1.91 12.17
N PRO A 156 -17.98 -2.24 12.19
CA PRO A 156 -18.90 -1.83 13.27
C PRO A 156 -18.37 -2.14 14.68
N VAL A 157 -17.75 -3.31 14.87
CA VAL A 157 -17.13 -3.73 16.13
C VAL A 157 -16.04 -2.76 16.60
N LEU A 158 -15.29 -2.11 15.69
CA LEU A 158 -14.32 -1.10 16.08
C LEU A 158 -14.97 0.19 16.53
N ASN A 159 -16.15 0.53 16.01
CA ASN A 159 -16.92 1.67 16.51
C ASN A 159 -17.51 1.37 17.90
N ASP A 160 -17.88 0.11 18.20
CA ASP A 160 -18.19 -0.32 19.57
C ASP A 160 -16.98 -0.15 20.50
N GLN A 161 -15.80 -0.66 20.11
CA GLN A 161 -14.57 -0.50 20.89
C GLN A 161 -14.18 0.97 21.07
N LEU A 162 -14.38 1.82 20.05
CA LEU A 162 -14.13 3.25 20.14
C LEU A 162 -15.06 3.91 21.16
N ARG A 163 -16.36 3.55 21.18
CA ARG A 163 -17.29 4.06 22.20
C ARG A 163 -16.82 3.68 23.61
N GLU A 164 -16.28 2.48 23.78
CA GLU A 164 -15.73 2.07 25.08
C GLU A 164 -14.48 2.86 25.46
N VAL A 165 -13.56 3.13 24.52
CA VAL A 165 -12.42 4.02 24.75
C VAL A 165 -12.88 5.44 25.11
N ARG A 166 -13.98 5.92 24.54
CA ARG A 166 -14.53 7.24 24.89
C ARG A 166 -15.17 7.26 26.27
N ALA A 167 -15.84 6.18 26.67
CA ALA A 167 -16.41 6.03 28.01
C ALA A 167 -15.33 5.88 29.09
N HIS A 168 -14.21 5.24 28.76
CA HIS A 168 -13.07 5.00 29.64
C HIS A 168 -11.79 5.58 29.02
N PRO A 169 -11.67 6.92 28.93
CA PRO A 169 -10.60 7.55 28.19
C PRO A 169 -9.23 7.32 28.86
N PRO A 170 -8.14 7.32 28.08
CA PRO A 170 -6.80 7.27 28.64
C PRO A 170 -6.56 8.39 29.66
N PRO A 171 -5.69 8.19 30.67
CA PRO A 171 -5.53 9.15 31.77
C PRO A 171 -4.94 10.50 31.35
N LYS A 172 -4.33 10.59 30.17
CA LYS A 172 -3.75 11.82 29.62
C LYS A 172 -3.76 11.84 28.09
N GLY A 173 -3.51 13.03 27.54
CA GLY A 173 -3.26 13.23 26.12
C GLY A 173 -1.95 12.58 25.66
N GLY A 174 -1.84 12.31 24.35
CA GLY A 174 -0.68 11.72 23.71
C GLY A 174 -0.65 10.19 23.72
N ILE A 175 -1.67 9.53 24.27
CA ILE A 175 -1.77 8.07 24.31
C ILE A 175 -2.40 7.56 23.01
N LYS A 176 -1.84 6.48 22.48
CA LYS A 176 -2.36 5.76 21.31
C LYS A 176 -3.03 4.47 21.77
N VAL A 177 -4.26 4.24 21.31
CA VAL A 177 -5.00 3.01 21.56
C VAL A 177 -5.24 2.31 20.24
N THR A 178 -4.62 1.15 20.05
CA THR A 178 -4.88 0.27 18.90
C THR A 178 -6.16 -0.51 19.16
N LEU A 179 -7.12 -0.39 18.24
CA LEU A 179 -8.36 -1.16 18.18
C LEU A 179 -8.29 -2.11 17.00
N ARG A 180 -8.78 -3.34 17.16
CA ARG A 180 -8.63 -4.40 16.17
C ARG A 180 -9.74 -5.43 16.26
N VAL A 181 -10.19 -5.90 15.10
CA VAL A 181 -10.95 -7.13 14.93
C VAL A 181 -9.96 -8.26 14.68
N ALA A 182 -10.03 -9.31 15.50
CA ALA A 182 -9.17 -10.47 15.31
C ALA A 182 -9.52 -11.16 13.98
N PRO A 183 -8.53 -11.50 13.15
CA PRO A 183 -8.77 -12.31 11.95
C PRO A 183 -9.16 -13.74 12.34
N ASP A 184 -10.24 -14.24 11.76
CA ASP A 184 -10.72 -15.60 12.03
C ASP A 184 -9.68 -16.66 11.67
N GLY A 185 -9.45 -17.59 12.58
CA GLY A 185 -8.49 -18.68 12.38
C GLY A 185 -7.02 -18.24 12.33
N TRP A 186 -6.67 -17.01 12.71
CA TRP A 186 -5.30 -16.51 12.73
C TRP A 186 -4.89 -16.08 14.14
N ALA A 187 -3.83 -16.68 14.67
CA ALA A 187 -3.10 -16.13 15.80
C ALA A 187 -2.33 -14.90 15.32
N VAL A 188 -2.64 -13.73 15.87
CA VAL A 188 -1.97 -12.47 15.54
C VAL A 188 -1.69 -11.72 16.85
N PRO A 189 -0.42 -11.47 17.20
CA PRO A 189 -0.11 -10.64 18.36
C PRO A 189 -0.70 -9.23 18.20
N ARG A 190 -1.02 -8.60 19.33
CA ARG A 190 -1.78 -7.33 19.37
C ARG A 190 -1.23 -6.26 18.43
N ASP A 191 0.09 -6.10 18.42
CA ASP A 191 0.77 -5.03 17.68
C ASP A 191 1.37 -5.49 16.34
N SER A 192 1.41 -6.79 16.06
CA SER A 192 1.92 -7.33 14.78
C SER A 192 0.98 -7.02 13.63
N PHE A 193 1.52 -6.95 12.41
CA PHE A 193 0.76 -6.60 11.22
C PHE A 193 -0.19 -7.73 10.77
N PHE A 194 -1.31 -7.33 10.16
CA PHE A 194 -2.21 -8.19 9.39
C PHE A 194 -2.99 -7.29 8.41
N GLN A 195 -3.44 -7.85 7.30
CA GLN A 195 -4.12 -7.11 6.24
C GLN A 195 -5.38 -6.38 6.75
N ASN A 196 -5.55 -5.11 6.33
CA ASN A 196 -6.55 -4.19 6.92
C ASN A 196 -7.97 -4.35 6.36
N ASN A 197 -8.17 -5.13 5.31
CA ASN A 197 -9.47 -5.35 4.66
C ASN A 197 -9.70 -6.86 4.47
N PHE A 198 -10.50 -7.47 5.36
CA PHE A 198 -10.80 -8.91 5.27
C PHE A 198 -11.66 -9.27 4.05
N HIS A 199 -12.51 -8.35 3.60
CA HIS A 199 -13.42 -8.59 2.47
C HIS A 199 -12.67 -8.74 1.14
N LEU A 200 -11.42 -8.29 1.07
CA LEU A 200 -10.59 -8.37 -0.13
C LEU A 200 -9.47 -9.43 -0.03
N LEU A 201 -9.33 -10.08 1.14
CA LEU A 201 -8.35 -11.16 1.32
C LEU A 201 -8.52 -12.32 0.35
N PRO A 202 -9.75 -12.81 0.06
CA PRO A 202 -9.91 -13.91 -0.90
C PRO A 202 -9.36 -13.57 -2.29
N GLU A 203 -9.58 -12.34 -2.77
CA GLU A 203 -9.07 -11.89 -4.06
C GLU A 203 -7.55 -11.67 -4.05
N LEU A 204 -7.00 -11.17 -2.94
CA LEU A 204 -5.56 -11.06 -2.74
C LEU A 204 -4.90 -12.45 -2.83
N VAL A 205 -5.42 -13.42 -2.06
CA VAL A 205 -4.91 -14.79 -2.04
C VAL A 205 -5.07 -15.45 -3.40
N ARG A 206 -6.24 -15.34 -4.04
CA ARG A 206 -6.49 -15.87 -5.38
C ARG A 206 -5.47 -15.35 -6.38
N THR A 207 -5.26 -14.03 -6.40
CA THR A 207 -4.31 -13.39 -7.31
C THR A 207 -2.89 -13.89 -7.07
N VAL A 208 -2.42 -13.88 -5.82
CA VAL A 208 -1.07 -14.37 -5.50
C VAL A 208 -0.90 -15.86 -5.88
N ARG A 209 -1.88 -16.71 -5.58
CA ARG A 209 -1.86 -18.13 -5.94
C ARG A 209 -1.78 -18.35 -7.44
N GLU A 210 -2.62 -17.66 -8.22
CA GLU A 210 -2.61 -17.74 -9.69
C GLU A 210 -1.25 -17.31 -10.27
N ARG A 211 -0.65 -16.23 -9.74
CA ARG A 211 0.69 -15.79 -10.17
C ARG A 211 1.77 -16.79 -9.79
N THR A 212 1.74 -17.36 -8.59
CA THR A 212 2.67 -18.41 -8.14
C THR A 212 2.61 -19.64 -9.07
N GLN A 213 1.40 -20.11 -9.39
CA GLN A 213 1.22 -21.25 -10.30
C GLN A 213 1.71 -20.94 -11.72
N ALA A 214 1.44 -19.73 -12.23
CA ALA A 214 1.91 -19.30 -13.54
C ALA A 214 3.44 -19.15 -13.63
N GLY A 215 4.10 -18.90 -12.49
CA GLY A 215 5.56 -18.89 -12.39
C GLY A 215 6.15 -20.30 -12.33
N GLY A 216 5.46 -21.26 -11.72
CA GLY A 216 5.89 -22.67 -11.63
C GLY A 216 7.04 -22.90 -10.65
N ALA A 217 7.16 -22.06 -9.62
CA ALA A 217 8.11 -22.28 -8.54
C ALA A 217 7.73 -23.48 -7.67
N ARG A 218 8.73 -24.21 -7.20
CA ARG A 218 8.60 -25.38 -6.31
C ARG A 218 8.93 -25.03 -4.86
N PHE A 219 9.68 -23.97 -4.61
CA PHE A 219 10.06 -23.52 -3.28
C PHE A 219 9.63 -22.07 -3.05
N LEU A 220 9.33 -21.71 -1.81
CA LEU A 220 8.95 -20.36 -1.42
C LEU A 220 9.89 -19.79 -0.36
N LEU A 221 10.42 -18.61 -0.62
CA LEU A 221 11.05 -17.75 0.38
C LEU A 221 10.16 -16.53 0.61
N ASP A 222 9.54 -16.47 1.78
CA ASP A 222 8.64 -15.38 2.17
C ASP A 222 9.37 -14.38 3.05
N ALA A 223 9.83 -13.28 2.45
CA ALA A 223 10.50 -12.21 3.18
C ALA A 223 9.47 -11.23 3.72
N TYR A 224 9.63 -10.85 5.00
CA TYR A 224 8.66 -10.06 5.75
C TYR A 224 7.36 -10.82 6.00
N CYS A 225 7.47 -12.11 6.32
CA CYS A 225 6.31 -13.02 6.34
C CYS A 225 5.28 -12.68 7.44
N GLY A 226 5.63 -11.84 8.43
CA GLY A 226 4.78 -11.52 9.57
C GLY A 226 4.33 -12.79 10.29
N VAL A 227 3.01 -12.95 10.43
CA VAL A 227 2.38 -14.14 11.04
C VAL A 227 2.28 -15.35 10.11
N GLY A 228 3.00 -15.32 8.98
CA GLY A 228 3.05 -16.38 7.97
C GLY A 228 1.90 -16.33 6.97
N PHE A 229 1.33 -15.16 6.68
CA PHE A 229 0.12 -15.06 5.84
C PHE A 229 0.31 -15.72 4.46
N PHE A 230 1.23 -15.20 3.64
CA PHE A 230 1.48 -15.75 2.31
C PHE A 230 2.13 -17.14 2.37
N SER A 231 3.09 -17.36 3.27
CA SER A 231 3.69 -18.68 3.52
C SER A 231 2.66 -19.81 3.64
N LEU A 232 1.61 -19.60 4.45
CA LEU A 232 0.61 -20.63 4.72
C LEU A 232 -0.47 -20.71 3.63
N GLU A 233 -0.84 -19.57 3.05
CA GLU A 233 -1.75 -19.47 1.90
C GLU A 233 -1.13 -19.94 0.59
N LEU A 234 0.18 -20.18 0.52
CA LEU A 234 0.87 -20.76 -0.64
C LEU A 234 1.48 -22.14 -0.36
N GLY A 235 1.48 -22.58 0.90
CA GLY A 235 2.22 -23.77 1.33
C GLY A 235 1.84 -25.07 0.64
N ASP A 236 0.61 -25.22 0.12
CA ASP A 236 0.18 -26.38 -0.68
C ASP A 236 0.55 -26.31 -2.16
N LEU A 237 1.04 -25.15 -2.64
CA LEU A 237 1.49 -24.98 -4.01
C LEU A 237 3.00 -25.24 -4.17
N VAL A 238 3.72 -25.39 -3.06
CA VAL A 238 5.17 -25.53 -3.02
C VAL A 238 5.58 -26.76 -2.20
N GLU A 239 6.77 -27.28 -2.46
CA GLU A 239 7.33 -28.43 -1.76
C GLU A 239 7.84 -28.05 -0.37
N GLU A 240 8.58 -26.94 -0.28
CA GLU A 240 9.00 -26.38 1.00
C GLU A 240 8.93 -24.84 0.98
N PHE A 241 8.59 -24.24 2.12
CA PHE A 241 8.68 -22.79 2.31
C PHE A 241 9.55 -22.40 3.52
N LEU A 242 10.16 -21.22 3.43
CA LEU A 242 10.88 -20.55 4.52
C LEU A 242 10.36 -19.12 4.65
N GLY A 243 9.80 -18.79 5.81
CA GLY A 243 9.42 -17.41 6.16
C GLY A 243 10.50 -16.72 7.00
N LEU A 244 10.79 -15.45 6.67
CA LEU A 244 11.73 -14.59 7.39
C LEU A 244 11.00 -13.37 7.95
N GLU A 245 11.11 -13.14 9.26
CA GLU A 245 10.44 -12.03 9.94
C GLU A 245 11.28 -11.51 11.11
N LEU A 246 11.32 -10.20 11.31
CA LEU A 246 12.07 -9.56 12.40
C LEU A 246 11.34 -9.70 13.75
N ASP A 247 10.02 -9.56 13.76
CA ASP A 247 9.17 -9.66 14.95
C ASP A 247 9.06 -11.12 15.44
N ARG A 248 9.75 -11.41 16.54
CA ARG A 248 9.72 -12.73 17.20
C ARG A 248 8.31 -13.19 17.58
N LEU A 249 7.44 -12.27 18.03
CA LEU A 249 6.07 -12.63 18.39
C LEU A 249 5.25 -13.01 17.16
N ALA A 250 5.50 -12.36 16.02
CA ALA A 250 4.89 -12.73 14.76
C ALA A 250 5.36 -14.11 14.28
N VAL A 251 6.65 -14.43 14.43
CA VAL A 251 7.20 -15.78 14.12
C VAL A 251 6.60 -16.86 15.02
N GLU A 252 6.48 -16.62 16.33
CA GLU A 252 5.81 -17.54 17.24
C GLU A 252 4.34 -17.78 16.85
N ALA A 253 3.64 -16.73 16.42
CA ALA A 253 2.30 -16.83 15.89
C ALA A 253 2.27 -17.59 14.55
N ALA A 254 3.25 -17.39 13.67
CA ALA A 254 3.38 -18.11 12.41
C ALA A 254 3.53 -19.62 12.62
N HIS A 255 4.33 -20.05 13.60
CA HIS A 255 4.42 -21.46 13.98
C HIS A 255 3.08 -22.04 14.46
N LYS A 256 2.33 -21.29 15.29
CA LYS A 256 0.99 -21.70 15.74
C LYS A 256 0.01 -21.79 14.57
N ASN A 257 0.04 -20.81 13.67
CA ASN A 257 -0.81 -20.76 12.49
C ASN A 257 -0.52 -21.93 11.54
N ALA A 258 0.75 -22.30 11.36
CA ALA A 258 1.17 -23.43 10.55
C ALA A 258 0.67 -24.77 11.11
N ALA A 259 0.79 -24.96 12.43
CA ALA A 259 0.27 -26.14 13.11
C ALA A 259 -1.25 -26.25 12.94
N ASN A 260 -1.98 -25.16 13.18
CA ASN A 260 -3.44 -25.11 13.06
C ASN A 260 -3.93 -25.36 11.63
N ARG A 261 -3.15 -24.99 10.61
CA ARG A 261 -3.46 -25.18 9.19
C ARG A 261 -2.92 -26.48 8.59
N GLY A 262 -2.25 -27.31 9.39
CA GLY A 262 -1.63 -28.54 8.89
C GLY A 262 -0.60 -28.29 7.79
N ARG A 263 0.28 -27.29 7.97
CA ARG A 263 1.36 -26.93 7.04
C ARG A 263 2.72 -27.37 7.59
N PRO A 264 3.10 -28.67 7.48
CA PRO A 264 4.37 -29.18 8.02
C PRO A 264 5.57 -28.89 7.11
N ASN A 265 5.33 -28.52 5.86
CA ASN A 265 6.34 -28.37 4.82
C ASN A 265 7.03 -27.00 4.83
N GLY A 266 7.16 -26.37 5.99
CA GLY A 266 7.87 -25.11 6.06
C GLY A 266 8.28 -24.71 7.47
N ARG A 267 9.09 -23.65 7.51
CA ARG A 267 9.70 -23.15 8.74
C ARG A 267 9.71 -21.62 8.73
N PHE A 268 9.81 -21.04 9.92
CA PHE A 268 9.93 -19.60 10.11
C PHE A 268 11.22 -19.30 10.88
N LEU A 269 11.91 -18.24 10.51
CA LEU A 269 13.11 -17.77 11.18
C LEU A 269 12.94 -16.32 11.60
N ALA A 270 13.25 -16.06 12.87
CA ALA A 270 13.28 -14.70 13.40
C ALA A 270 14.62 -14.04 13.11
N GLY A 271 14.61 -12.89 12.43
CA GLY A 271 15.81 -12.11 12.17
C GLY A 271 15.62 -11.05 11.07
N PRO A 272 16.59 -10.12 10.92
CA PRO A 272 16.58 -9.17 9.80
C PRO A 272 16.65 -9.90 8.47
N VAL A 273 15.75 -9.56 7.54
CA VAL A 273 15.69 -10.17 6.20
C VAL A 273 17.06 -10.07 5.50
N GLU A 274 17.70 -8.91 5.55
CA GLU A 274 19.03 -8.67 4.97
C GLU A 274 20.10 -9.67 5.45
N ALA A 275 20.05 -10.04 6.74
CA ALA A 275 21.01 -10.94 7.35
C ALA A 275 20.67 -12.42 7.09
N SER A 276 19.38 -12.74 6.96
CA SER A 276 18.90 -14.11 6.81
C SER A 276 18.84 -14.59 5.36
N LEU A 277 18.69 -13.68 4.39
CA LEU A 277 18.60 -14.03 2.96
C LEU A 277 19.77 -14.87 2.44
N PRO A 278 21.06 -14.57 2.72
CA PRO A 278 22.16 -15.38 2.20
C PRO A 278 22.10 -16.85 2.63
N ALA A 279 21.73 -17.11 3.89
CA ALA A 279 21.57 -18.48 4.38
C ALA A 279 20.34 -19.17 3.76
N ALA A 280 19.27 -18.42 3.51
CA ALA A 280 18.07 -18.91 2.83
C ALA A 280 18.34 -19.31 1.37
N PHE A 281 19.20 -18.56 0.67
CA PHE A 281 19.56 -18.84 -0.73
C PHE A 281 20.33 -20.14 -0.91
N VAL A 282 21.06 -20.60 0.11
CA VAL A 282 21.73 -21.91 0.07
C VAL A 282 20.73 -23.06 0.23
N ARG A 283 19.55 -22.80 0.79
CA ARG A 283 18.55 -23.84 1.08
C ARG A 283 17.77 -24.28 -0.15
N PHE A 284 17.42 -23.35 -1.04
CA PHE A 284 16.56 -23.63 -2.19
C PHE A 284 17.25 -23.29 -3.52
N PRO A 285 17.10 -24.13 -4.56
CA PRO A 285 17.64 -23.84 -5.87
C PRO A 285 16.92 -22.63 -6.49
N ALA A 286 17.69 -21.64 -6.94
CA ALA A 286 17.19 -20.36 -7.42
C ALA A 286 16.18 -20.50 -8.57
N ASP A 287 16.49 -21.34 -9.55
CA ASP A 287 15.69 -21.60 -10.76
C ASP A 287 14.35 -22.31 -10.52
N ALA A 288 14.10 -22.73 -9.28
CA ALA A 288 12.83 -23.28 -8.82
C ALA A 288 12.23 -22.52 -7.61
N THR A 289 12.78 -21.37 -7.23
CA THR A 289 12.33 -20.60 -6.05
C THR A 289 11.50 -19.38 -6.43
N LEU A 290 10.37 -19.20 -5.74
CA LEU A 290 9.62 -17.95 -5.65
C LEU A 290 10.10 -17.18 -4.42
N VAL A 291 10.43 -15.90 -4.59
CA VAL A 291 10.56 -14.97 -3.47
C VAL A 291 9.31 -14.11 -3.35
N MET A 292 8.62 -14.19 -2.21
CA MET A 292 7.54 -13.29 -1.84
C MET A 292 8.13 -12.10 -1.06
N LEU A 293 7.75 -10.89 -1.45
CA LEU A 293 8.14 -9.64 -0.79
C LEU A 293 6.88 -8.86 -0.38
N ASP A 294 6.72 -8.60 0.92
CA ASP A 294 5.74 -7.64 1.47
C ASP A 294 6.42 -6.62 2.41
N PRO A 295 7.31 -5.76 1.88
CA PRO A 295 8.11 -4.84 2.68
C PRO A 295 7.29 -3.65 3.21
N PRO A 296 7.84 -2.88 4.16
CA PRO A 296 7.23 -1.63 4.60
C PRO A 296 7.09 -0.61 3.45
N ARG A 297 6.34 0.48 3.69
CA ARG A 297 6.06 1.55 2.71
C ARG A 297 7.27 2.20 2.06
N THR A 298 8.47 2.04 2.63
CA THR A 298 9.74 2.52 2.04
C THR A 298 10.24 1.65 0.88
N GLY A 299 9.66 0.46 0.71
CA GLY A 299 10.12 -0.57 -0.22
C GLY A 299 11.31 -1.36 0.33
N CYS A 300 11.92 -2.17 -0.53
CA CYS A 300 13.12 -2.94 -0.22
C CYS A 300 14.37 -2.05 -0.21
N SER A 301 15.34 -2.42 0.62
CA SER A 301 16.66 -1.79 0.58
C SER A 301 17.40 -2.19 -0.70
N ARG A 302 18.29 -1.31 -1.18
CA ARG A 302 19.12 -1.58 -2.37
C ARG A 302 19.92 -2.88 -2.23
N VAL A 303 20.42 -3.16 -1.02
CA VAL A 303 21.14 -4.40 -0.70
C VAL A 303 20.26 -5.62 -0.98
N ILE A 304 19.00 -5.63 -0.58
CA ILE A 304 18.08 -6.75 -0.86
C ILE A 304 17.86 -6.92 -2.36
N LEU A 305 17.62 -5.82 -3.09
CA LEU A 305 17.40 -5.88 -4.53
C LEU A 305 18.63 -6.44 -5.26
N GLU A 306 19.84 -6.03 -4.88
CA GLU A 306 21.09 -6.57 -5.43
C GLU A 306 21.26 -8.06 -5.10
N ARG A 307 20.98 -8.46 -3.85
CA ARG A 307 21.01 -9.87 -3.44
C ARG A 307 20.01 -10.75 -4.19
N LEU A 308 18.82 -10.24 -4.50
CA LEU A 308 17.84 -10.97 -5.33
C LEU A 308 18.32 -11.09 -6.78
N ARG A 309 19.01 -10.07 -7.32
CA ARG A 309 19.61 -10.14 -8.66
C ARG A 309 20.82 -11.09 -8.73
N GLU A 310 21.52 -11.31 -7.62
CA GLU A 310 22.59 -12.30 -7.47
C GLU A 310 22.02 -13.71 -7.31
N PHE A 311 21.00 -13.89 -6.47
CA PHE A 311 20.37 -15.20 -6.24
C PHE A 311 19.60 -15.69 -7.47
N GLN A 312 18.99 -14.77 -8.23
CA GLN A 312 18.24 -15.08 -9.46
C GLN A 312 17.06 -16.06 -9.24
N PRO A 313 16.20 -15.84 -8.23
CA PRO A 313 15.00 -16.65 -8.09
C PRO A 313 14.18 -16.64 -9.37
N ARG A 314 13.62 -17.80 -9.71
CA ARG A 314 12.74 -18.00 -10.85
C ARG A 314 11.65 -16.93 -10.95
N GLN A 315 11.07 -16.58 -9.81
CA GLN A 315 9.96 -15.66 -9.70
C GLN A 315 10.14 -14.77 -8.47
N ILE A 316 9.73 -13.51 -8.59
CA ILE A 316 9.52 -12.60 -7.46
C ILE A 316 8.08 -12.12 -7.52
N LEU A 317 7.33 -12.34 -6.44
CA LEU A 317 6.04 -11.68 -6.22
C LEU A 317 6.25 -10.57 -5.19
N TYR A 318 5.95 -9.34 -5.60
CA TYR A 318 6.14 -8.16 -4.77
C TYR A 318 4.79 -7.49 -4.49
N VAL A 319 4.34 -7.63 -3.25
CA VAL A 319 3.15 -6.99 -2.69
C VAL A 319 3.53 -5.65 -2.06
N SER A 320 2.84 -4.57 -2.42
CA SER A 320 3.11 -3.25 -1.84
C SER A 320 1.91 -2.31 -1.88
N CYS A 321 1.67 -1.65 -0.74
CA CYS A 321 0.68 -0.56 -0.61
C CYS A 321 1.19 0.81 -1.09
N HIS A 322 2.40 0.87 -1.66
CA HIS A 322 3.03 2.12 -2.11
C HIS A 322 3.56 2.00 -3.56
N PRO A 323 2.72 2.31 -4.58
CA PRO A 323 3.05 2.01 -5.98
C PRO A 323 4.30 2.73 -6.50
N ALA A 324 4.64 3.92 -5.98
CA ALA A 324 5.84 4.63 -6.44
C ALA A 324 7.16 3.96 -6.01
N THR A 325 7.22 3.38 -4.80
CA THR A 325 8.40 2.65 -4.32
C THR A 325 8.44 1.26 -4.95
N LEU A 326 7.27 0.64 -5.18
CA LEU A 326 7.17 -0.59 -5.97
C LEU A 326 7.72 -0.39 -7.39
N ALA A 327 7.28 0.64 -8.12
CA ALA A 327 7.75 0.93 -9.47
C ALA A 327 9.27 1.17 -9.52
N ARG A 328 9.82 1.88 -8.53
CA ARG A 328 11.27 2.08 -8.38
C ARG A 328 12.01 0.74 -8.22
N ASP A 329 11.55 -0.09 -7.30
CA ASP A 329 12.22 -1.36 -6.98
C ASP A 329 12.10 -2.37 -8.13
N VAL A 330 10.92 -2.44 -8.75
CA VAL A 330 10.67 -3.24 -9.96
C VAL A 330 11.58 -2.79 -11.10
N CYS A 331 11.73 -1.47 -11.33
CA CYS A 331 12.68 -0.96 -12.31
C CYS A 331 14.12 -1.42 -12.03
N ALA A 332 14.55 -1.41 -10.77
CA ALA A 332 15.88 -1.86 -10.39
C ALA A 332 16.09 -3.37 -10.58
N LEU A 333 15.05 -4.19 -10.33
CA LEU A 333 15.09 -5.64 -10.57
C LEU A 333 15.11 -5.96 -12.08
N CYS A 334 14.33 -5.26 -12.88
CA CYS A 334 14.26 -5.42 -14.34
C CYS A 334 15.47 -4.84 -15.10
N ALA A 335 16.33 -4.06 -14.44
CA ALA A 335 17.52 -3.49 -15.06
C ALA A 335 18.40 -4.55 -15.74
N ASP A 336 18.97 -4.19 -16.89
CA ASP A 336 19.76 -5.07 -17.76
C ASP A 336 18.98 -6.29 -18.28
N ARG A 337 17.64 -6.15 -18.37
CA ARG A 337 16.69 -7.20 -18.79
C ARG A 337 16.76 -8.49 -17.96
N ARG A 338 17.19 -8.42 -16.69
CA ARG A 338 17.32 -9.60 -15.83
C ARG A 338 15.98 -10.22 -15.42
N TYR A 339 15.00 -9.38 -15.14
CA TYR A 339 13.63 -9.80 -14.89
C TYR A 339 12.69 -9.16 -15.91
N GLU A 340 11.70 -9.92 -16.36
CA GLU A 340 10.54 -9.38 -17.06
C GLU A 340 9.42 -9.11 -16.04
N LEU A 341 8.83 -7.91 -16.11
CA LEU A 341 7.57 -7.62 -15.44
C LEU A 341 6.42 -8.28 -16.22
N ALA A 342 5.92 -9.40 -15.70
CA ALA A 342 4.85 -10.14 -16.33
C ALA A 342 3.52 -9.39 -16.22
N ARG A 343 3.14 -9.01 -14.98
CA ARG A 343 1.90 -8.30 -14.65
C ARG A 343 2.05 -7.47 -13.37
N VAL A 344 1.25 -6.41 -13.25
CA VAL A 344 0.95 -5.71 -12.00
C VAL A 344 -0.56 -5.75 -11.80
N THR A 345 -1.00 -6.31 -10.69
CA THR A 345 -2.43 -6.39 -10.34
C THR A 345 -2.71 -5.50 -9.14
N PRO A 346 -3.41 -4.36 -9.32
CA PRO A 346 -3.80 -3.49 -8.22
C PRO A 346 -5.06 -4.00 -7.51
N LEU A 347 -5.12 -3.83 -6.19
CA LEU A 347 -6.27 -4.15 -5.34
C LEU A 347 -6.59 -2.94 -4.47
N ASP A 348 -7.85 -2.52 -4.44
CA ASP A 348 -8.29 -1.45 -3.55
C ASP A 348 -8.50 -1.95 -2.11
N MET A 349 -7.41 -2.31 -1.43
CA MET A 349 -7.40 -2.66 0.00
C MET A 349 -7.78 -1.47 0.90
N PHE A 350 -7.80 -0.24 0.36
CA PHE A 350 -8.05 0.99 1.12
C PHE A 350 -9.02 1.95 0.42
N PRO A 351 -10.29 1.56 0.20
CA PRO A 351 -11.31 2.44 -0.35
C PRO A 351 -11.43 3.75 0.44
N GLN A 352 -11.89 4.82 -0.21
CA GLN A 352 -11.99 6.17 0.36
C GLN A 352 -10.65 6.85 0.67
N THR A 353 -9.53 6.16 0.47
CA THR A 353 -8.18 6.69 0.66
C THR A 353 -7.41 6.72 -0.65
N GLN A 354 -6.31 7.47 -0.66
CA GLN A 354 -5.35 7.48 -1.76
C GLN A 354 -4.52 6.19 -1.91
N HIS A 355 -4.52 5.32 -0.91
CA HIS A 355 -3.70 4.12 -0.90
C HIS A 355 -4.28 3.04 -1.83
N ILE A 356 -3.39 2.25 -2.41
CA ILE A 356 -3.72 1.11 -3.24
C ILE A 356 -2.65 0.03 -3.03
N GLU A 357 -3.10 -1.22 -2.91
CA GLU A 357 -2.23 -2.39 -2.84
C GLU A 357 -1.93 -2.85 -4.26
N CYS A 358 -0.71 -3.30 -4.53
CA CYS A 358 -0.31 -3.80 -5.84
C CYS A 358 0.50 -5.09 -5.67
N ILE A 359 0.23 -6.07 -6.53
CA ILE A 359 1.05 -7.28 -6.67
C ILE A 359 1.78 -7.17 -8.00
N ALA A 360 3.11 -7.13 -7.99
CA ALA A 360 3.95 -7.24 -9.19
C ALA A 360 4.48 -8.68 -9.33
N ASP A 361 4.27 -9.29 -10.50
CA ASP A 361 4.82 -10.59 -10.89
C ASP A 361 6.05 -10.39 -11.79
N LEU A 362 7.21 -10.73 -11.27
CA LEU A 362 8.50 -10.64 -11.96
C LEU A 362 9.03 -12.03 -12.24
N ARG A 363 9.45 -12.27 -13.49
CA ARG A 363 9.96 -13.57 -13.92
C ARG A 363 11.38 -13.43 -14.40
N TRP A 364 12.24 -14.35 -13.98
CA TRP A 364 13.61 -14.39 -14.46
C TRP A 364 13.60 -14.61 -15.97
N SER A 365 14.22 -13.70 -16.72
CA SER A 365 14.18 -13.73 -18.19
C SER A 365 15.18 -14.73 -18.79
N GLY A 366 16.18 -15.17 -18.01
CA GLY A 366 17.23 -16.09 -18.47
C GLY A 366 18.15 -15.54 -19.56
N ALA A 367 17.93 -14.32 -20.07
CA ALA A 367 18.71 -13.78 -21.17
C ALA A 367 20.05 -13.22 -20.67
N PRO A 368 21.20 -13.60 -21.28
CA PRO A 368 22.42 -12.82 -21.09
C PRO A 368 22.15 -11.39 -21.57
N ALA A 369 22.74 -10.40 -20.87
CA ALA A 369 22.69 -8.99 -21.26
C ALA A 369 23.26 -8.84 -22.67
N THR A 370 22.41 -8.92 -23.68
CA THR A 370 22.76 -8.79 -25.09
C THR A 370 22.40 -7.39 -25.52
N GLY A 371 23.35 -6.48 -25.28
CA GLY A 371 23.30 -5.09 -25.70
C GLY A 371 24.07 -4.21 -24.73
N PRO A 372 24.88 -3.25 -25.22
CA PRO A 372 25.45 -2.24 -24.34
C PRO A 372 24.30 -1.52 -23.62
N ALA A 373 24.47 -1.26 -22.33
CA ALA A 373 23.60 -0.35 -21.60
C ALA A 373 23.47 0.96 -22.41
N PRO A 374 22.28 1.55 -22.55
CA PRO A 374 22.16 2.85 -23.21
C PRO A 374 23.09 3.82 -22.49
N SER A 375 24.11 4.30 -23.19
CA SER A 375 25.04 5.30 -22.66
C SER A 375 24.24 6.53 -22.27
N ALA A 376 24.63 7.18 -21.16
CA ALA A 376 24.03 8.42 -20.68
C ALA A 376 24.01 9.55 -21.75
N GLU A 377 24.78 9.40 -22.83
CA GLU A 377 24.85 10.33 -23.96
C GLU A 377 23.67 10.22 -24.94
N ASP A 378 22.98 9.08 -25.05
CA ASP A 378 21.84 8.92 -25.98
C ASP A 378 20.55 9.60 -25.48
N SER A 379 20.51 10.00 -24.21
CA SER A 379 19.40 10.73 -23.60
C SER A 379 19.46 12.25 -23.80
N LEU A 380 20.50 12.76 -24.48
CA LEU A 380 20.71 14.19 -24.75
C LEU A 380 20.46 14.62 -26.20
N ALA A 381 20.19 13.68 -27.13
CA ALA A 381 20.10 13.97 -28.56
C ALA A 381 18.71 14.38 -29.08
N ASN A 382 17.66 14.42 -28.25
CA ASN A 382 16.32 14.84 -28.66
C ASN A 382 15.77 15.97 -27.79
N ARG A 383 16.40 17.15 -27.87
CA ARG A 383 15.70 18.41 -27.61
C ARG A 383 15.32 19.02 -28.95
N PRO A 384 14.04 19.38 -29.18
CA PRO A 384 13.73 20.29 -30.28
C PRO A 384 14.45 21.62 -30.03
N ALA A 385 15.09 22.15 -31.07
CA ALA A 385 15.48 23.54 -31.10
C ALA A 385 14.20 24.39 -31.23
N ASP A 386 14.19 25.47 -30.44
CA ASP A 386 13.24 26.59 -30.38
C ASP A 386 11.87 26.36 -29.70
#